data_AF-A0A0B4ERR4-F1
#
_entry.id   AF-A0A0B4ERR4-F1
#
_cell.length_a   1.000
_cell.length_b   1.000
_cell.length_c   1.000
_cell.angle_alpha   90.00
_cell.angle_beta   90.00
_cell.angle_gamma   90.00
#
_symmetry.space_group_name_H-M   'P 1'
#
loop_
_entity.id
_entity.type
_entity.pdbx_description
1 polymer ?
#
loop_
_entity_poly.entity_id
_entity_poly.type
_entity_poly.pdbx_seq_one_letter_code
_entity_poly.pdbx_strand_id
1 'polypeptide(L)'
;LPGAREDYKWGGVRVFSIAGNKMFAVQHLRGDSLAFKVDKDLFLGHVDRPGIHPAPYLARAQWIIMNTPYPLGAEELRGLLQRSHQLVVSKLPKRTQIGLLLED
;
A
#
# COMPACT_ATOMS: atom_id res chain seq x y z
N LEU A 1 -7.55 -9.57 -1.34
CA LEU A 1 -8.01 -8.39 -2.14
C LEU A 1 -8.12 -8.83 -3.60
N PRO A 2 -9.17 -8.44 -4.33
CA PRO A 2 -9.42 -8.89 -5.70
C PRO A 2 -8.23 -8.67 -6.63
N GLY A 3 -7.79 -9.71 -7.36
CA GLY A 3 -6.69 -9.59 -8.32
C GLY A 3 -5.31 -9.29 -7.74
N ALA A 4 -5.16 -9.29 -6.40
CA ALA A 4 -3.87 -9.13 -5.76
C ALA A 4 -2.96 -10.33 -6.03
N ARG A 5 -1.70 -10.02 -6.34
CA ARG A 5 -0.62 -10.99 -6.51
C ARG A 5 0.56 -10.59 -5.66
N GLU A 6 1.26 -11.60 -5.18
CA GLU A 6 2.50 -11.48 -4.43
C GLU A 6 3.67 -11.89 -5.32
N ASP A 7 4.77 -11.16 -5.22
CA ASP A 7 6.03 -11.45 -5.91
C ASP A 7 7.22 -11.02 -5.03
N TYR A 8 8.39 -11.66 -5.19
CA TYR A 8 9.61 -11.28 -4.48
C TYR A 8 10.58 -10.59 -5.44
N LYS A 9 10.95 -9.36 -5.11
CA LYS A 9 11.80 -8.48 -5.95
C LYS A 9 12.98 -7.96 -5.15
N TRP A 10 13.94 -7.35 -5.84
CA TRP A 10 15.01 -6.53 -5.25
C TRP A 10 15.73 -7.17 -4.06
N GLY A 11 16.05 -8.46 -4.14
CA GLY A 11 16.78 -9.15 -3.08
C GLY A 11 15.94 -9.50 -1.85
N GLY A 12 14.66 -9.87 -2.03
CA GLY A 12 13.81 -10.41 -0.96
C GLY A 12 12.67 -9.49 -0.50
N VAL A 13 12.51 -8.34 -1.17
CA VAL A 13 11.38 -7.43 -0.95
C VAL A 13 10.10 -8.09 -1.48
N ARG A 14 9.12 -8.28 -0.59
CA ARG A 14 7.83 -8.87 -0.94
C ARG A 14 6.89 -7.78 -1.44
N VAL A 15 6.47 -7.88 -2.69
CA VAL A 15 5.69 -6.86 -3.38
C VAL A 15 4.29 -7.39 -3.67
N PHE A 16 3.29 -6.60 -3.28
CA PHE A 16 1.88 -6.87 -3.58
C PHE A 16 1.39 -5.94 -4.67
N SER A 17 0.83 -6.51 -5.73
CA SER A 17 0.42 -5.78 -6.93
C SER A 17 -0.89 -6.30 -7.51
N ILE A 18 -1.52 -5.47 -8.34
CA ILE A 18 -2.68 -5.80 -9.16
C ILE A 18 -2.37 -5.52 -10.63
N ALA A 19 -3.17 -6.10 -11.53
CA ALA A 19 -3.02 -5.91 -12.98
C ALA A 19 -1.56 -6.10 -13.47
N GLY A 20 -0.90 -7.14 -12.95
CA GLY A 20 0.48 -7.51 -13.30
C GLY A 20 1.55 -6.78 -12.48
N ASN A 21 1.61 -5.44 -12.53
CA ASN A 21 2.72 -4.69 -11.93
C ASN A 21 2.33 -3.43 -11.16
N LYS A 22 1.04 -3.17 -10.93
CA LYS A 22 0.60 -1.99 -10.19
C LYS A 22 0.62 -2.28 -8.69
N MET A 23 1.71 -1.88 -8.05
CA MET A 23 1.94 -2.14 -6.62
C MET A 23 1.00 -1.32 -5.74
N PHE A 24 0.53 -1.92 -4.65
CA PHE A 24 -0.25 -1.22 -3.62
C PHE A 24 0.29 -1.45 -2.20
N ALA A 25 1.10 -2.49 -1.96
CA ALA A 25 1.80 -2.69 -0.70
C ALA A 25 3.15 -3.38 -0.93
N VAL A 26 4.10 -3.16 -0.03
CA VAL A 26 5.44 -3.74 -0.07
C VAL A 26 5.88 -4.06 1.35
N GLN A 27 6.38 -5.28 1.58
CA GLN A 27 7.06 -5.68 2.80
C GLN A 27 8.56 -5.82 2.56
N HIS A 28 9.33 -5.61 3.62
CA HIS A 28 10.79 -5.68 3.62
C HIS A 28 11.50 -4.65 2.73
N LEU A 29 10.85 -3.51 2.43
CA LEU A 29 11.49 -2.43 1.68
C LEU A 29 12.70 -1.85 2.45
N ARG A 30 12.63 -1.88 3.78
CA ARG A 30 13.71 -1.55 4.72
C ARG A 30 13.53 -2.39 6.00
N GLY A 31 14.39 -3.39 6.24
CA GLY A 31 14.23 -4.27 7.41
C GLY A 31 12.86 -4.96 7.42
N ASP A 32 12.19 -5.05 8.57
CA ASP A 32 10.87 -5.69 8.72
C ASP A 32 9.68 -4.75 8.42
N SER A 33 9.89 -3.77 7.54
CA SER A 33 8.89 -2.74 7.25
C SER A 33 7.71 -3.22 6.41
N LEU A 34 6.61 -2.48 6.53
CA LEU A 34 5.47 -2.48 5.62
C LEU A 34 5.28 -1.06 5.07
N ALA A 35 5.21 -0.94 3.74
CA ALA A 35 4.93 0.29 3.02
C ALA A 35 3.69 0.12 2.13
N PHE A 36 2.84 1.14 2.04
CA PHE A 36 1.66 1.13 1.19
C PHE A 36 1.22 2.56 0.83
N LYS A 37 0.40 2.68 -0.21
CA LYS A 37 -0.13 3.96 -0.70
C LYS A 37 -1.29 4.43 0.17
N VAL A 38 -1.35 5.73 0.46
CA VAL A 38 -2.48 6.38 1.14
C VAL A 38 -3.08 7.48 0.26
N ASP A 39 -4.24 7.97 0.67
CA ASP A 39 -4.89 9.12 0.04
C ASP A 39 -3.97 10.34 0.08
N LYS A 40 -3.97 11.11 -1.01
CA LYS A 40 -3.10 12.27 -1.15
C LYS A 40 -3.31 13.29 -0.03
N ASP A 41 -4.57 13.53 0.28
CA ASP A 41 -4.95 14.57 1.25
C ASP A 41 -4.76 14.11 2.70
N LEU A 42 -4.58 12.81 2.94
CA LEU A 42 -4.31 12.22 4.26
C LEU A 42 -2.82 11.93 4.48
N PHE A 43 -1.97 12.05 3.45
CA PHE A 43 -0.56 11.66 3.52
C PHE A 43 0.19 12.34 4.66
N LEU A 44 0.05 13.66 4.82
CA LEU A 44 0.72 14.39 5.89
C LEU A 44 0.19 13.96 7.26
N GLY A 45 -1.13 13.82 7.41
CA GLY A 45 -1.73 13.35 8.67
C GLY A 45 -1.28 11.94 9.08
N HIS A 46 -0.98 11.06 8.12
CA HIS A 46 -0.34 9.78 8.43
C HIS A 46 1.11 9.94 8.87
N VAL A 47 1.89 10.77 8.18
CA VAL A 47 3.32 11.00 8.49
C VAL A 47 3.51 11.73 9.83
N ASP A 48 2.53 12.52 10.28
CA ASP A 48 2.56 13.18 11.58
C ASP A 48 2.35 12.21 12.76
N ARG A 49 1.92 10.96 12.49
CA ARG A 49 1.75 9.95 13.54
C ARG A 49 3.09 9.30 13.91
N PRO A 50 3.38 9.10 15.21
CA PRO A 50 4.59 8.40 15.64
C PRO A 50 4.74 7.01 14.99
N GLY A 51 5.94 6.72 14.48
CA GLY A 51 6.27 5.42 13.86
C GLY A 51 5.82 5.27 12.40
N ILE A 52 5.20 6.29 11.80
CA ILE A 52 4.85 6.33 10.38
C ILE A 52 5.74 7.35 9.69
N HIS A 53 6.33 6.97 8.57
CA HIS A 53 7.27 7.80 7.84
C HIS A 53 6.95 7.81 6.34
N PRO A 54 7.46 8.78 5.58
CA PRO A 54 7.45 8.72 4.13
C PRO A 54 8.25 7.50 3.62
N ALA A 55 7.68 6.72 2.72
CA ALA A 55 8.39 5.56 2.17
C ALA A 55 9.57 6.01 1.28
N PRO A 56 10.78 5.44 1.44
CA PRO A 56 11.93 5.77 0.61
C PRO A 56 11.62 5.62 -0.88
N TYR A 57 11.98 6.62 -1.69
CA TYR A 57 11.75 6.69 -3.14
C TYR A 57 10.29 6.72 -3.61
N LEU A 58 9.33 6.32 -2.76
CA LEU A 58 7.90 6.20 -3.07
C LEU A 58 7.04 7.31 -2.46
N ALA A 59 7.58 8.10 -1.53
CA ALA A 59 6.87 9.20 -0.87
C ALA A 59 6.24 10.21 -1.84
N ARG A 60 6.89 10.49 -2.98
CA ARG A 60 6.33 11.36 -4.05
C ARG A 60 5.00 10.85 -4.61
N ALA A 61 4.76 9.55 -4.49
CA ALA A 61 3.54 8.87 -4.86
C ALA A 61 2.65 8.55 -3.64
N GLN A 62 2.86 9.25 -2.51
CA GLN A 62 2.02 9.19 -1.31
C GLN A 62 2.03 7.80 -0.68
N TRP A 63 3.23 7.22 -0.59
CA TRP A 63 3.47 5.98 0.14
C TRP A 63 4.04 6.28 1.51
N ILE A 64 3.49 5.64 2.52
CA ILE A 64 4.02 5.63 3.89
C ILE A 64 4.72 4.31 4.16
N ILE A 65 5.58 4.28 5.18
CA ILE A 65 6.30 3.12 5.68
C ILE A 65 6.27 3.10 7.20
N MET A 66 6.21 1.90 7.77
CA MET A 66 6.28 1.65 9.22
C MET A 66 7.01 0.33 9.47
N ASN A 67 7.62 0.20 10.65
CA ASN A 67 8.33 -1.01 11.07
C ASN A 67 7.51 -1.80 12.09
N THR A 68 7.83 -3.09 12.25
CA THR A 68 7.31 -3.88 13.36
C THR A 68 7.91 -3.40 14.70
N PRO A 69 7.13 -3.40 15.80
CA PRO A 69 5.68 -3.58 15.83
C PRO A 69 4.96 -2.38 15.17
N TYR A 70 3.97 -2.66 14.32
CA TYR A 70 3.27 -1.60 13.59
C TYR A 70 2.50 -0.69 14.55
N PRO A 71 2.51 0.65 14.36
CA PRO A 71 1.83 1.60 15.24
C PRO A 71 0.31 1.70 14.97
N LEU A 72 -0.29 0.63 14.43
CA LEU A 72 -1.69 0.58 13.98
C LEU A 72 -2.37 -0.67 14.52
N GLY A 73 -3.67 -0.53 14.86
CA GLY A 73 -4.51 -1.69 15.16
C GLY A 73 -4.74 -2.57 13.93
N ALA A 74 -5.04 -3.86 14.12
CA ALA A 74 -5.22 -4.80 13.01
C ALA A 74 -6.36 -4.40 12.05
N GLU A 75 -7.48 -3.90 12.59
CA GLU A 75 -8.63 -3.45 11.79
C GLU A 75 -8.32 -2.19 11.00
N GLU A 76 -7.66 -1.21 11.63
CA GLU A 76 -7.20 0.00 10.96
C GLU A 76 -6.24 -0.33 9.81
N LEU A 77 -5.25 -1.21 10.07
CA LEU A 77 -4.30 -1.64 9.06
C LEU A 77 -4.98 -2.35 7.88
N ARG A 78 -5.95 -3.24 8.17
CA ARG A 78 -6.74 -3.92 7.13
C ARG A 78 -7.47 -2.92 6.25
N GLY A 79 -8.16 -1.95 6.84
CA GLY A 79 -8.87 -0.89 6.12
C GLY A 79 -7.93 -0.04 5.27
N LEU A 80 -6.76 0.31 5.78
CA LEU A 80 -5.76 1.08 5.03
C LEU A 80 -5.16 0.30 3.85
N LEU A 81 -4.95 -1.01 3.99
CA LEU A 81 -4.48 -1.86 2.89
C LEU A 81 -5.57 -2.05 1.81
N GLN A 82 -6.83 -2.20 2.22
CA GLN A 82 -7.97 -2.18 1.29
C GLN A 82 -8.06 -0.85 0.54
N ARG A 83 -7.90 0.27 1.25
CA ARG A 83 -7.91 1.60 0.65
C ARG A 83 -6.74 1.80 -0.32
N SER A 84 -5.52 1.41 0.07
CA SER A 84 -4.35 1.43 -0.80
C SER A 84 -4.60 0.68 -2.11
N HIS A 85 -5.18 -0.51 -2.01
CA HIS A 85 -5.58 -1.29 -3.17
C HIS A 85 -6.59 -0.55 -4.05
N GLN A 86 -7.68 -0.01 -3.49
CA GLN A 86 -8.68 0.74 -4.24
C GLN A 86 -8.12 2.03 -4.88
N LEU A 87 -7.15 2.68 -4.25
CA LEU A 87 -6.43 3.81 -4.85
C LEU A 87 -5.65 3.42 -6.09
N VAL A 88 -5.11 2.20 -6.15
CA VAL A 88 -4.41 1.71 -7.34
C VAL A 88 -5.40 1.22 -8.40
N VAL A 89 -6.49 0.56 -8.00
CA VAL A 89 -7.59 0.16 -8.91
C VAL A 89 -8.15 1.38 -9.63
N SER A 90 -8.43 2.48 -8.91
CA SER A 90 -9.02 3.69 -9.51
C SER A 90 -8.15 4.35 -10.60
N LYS A 91 -6.84 4.02 -10.66
CA LYS A 91 -5.91 4.51 -11.69
C LYS A 91 -5.81 3.57 -12.90
N LEU A 92 -6.45 2.41 -12.89
CA LEU A 92 -6.50 1.49 -14.02
C LEU A 92 -7.52 1.95 -15.08
N PRO A 93 -7.42 1.49 -16.34
CA PRO A 93 -8.49 1.68 -17.32
C PRO A 93 -9.83 1.14 -16.80
N LYS A 94 -10.95 1.84 -17.05
CA LYS A 94 -12.28 1.48 -16.52
C LYS A 94 -12.65 0.02 -16.73
N ARG A 95 -12.34 -0.54 -17.91
CA ARG A 95 -12.59 -1.94 -18.24
C ARG A 95 -11.84 -2.92 -17.34
N THR A 96 -10.64 -2.56 -16.91
CA THR A 96 -9.80 -3.37 -16.01
C THR A 96 -10.24 -3.26 -14.55
N GLN A 97 -10.92 -2.17 -14.16
CA GLN A 97 -11.44 -1.99 -12.80
C GLN A 97 -12.58 -2.97 -12.48
N ILE A 98 -13.33 -3.40 -13.49
CA ILE A 98 -14.44 -4.34 -13.35
C ILE A 98 -13.91 -5.64 -12.72
N GLY A 99 -14.50 -6.05 -11.58
CA GLY A 99 -14.07 -7.21 -10.80
C GLY A 99 -12.91 -6.97 -9.83
N LEU A 100 -12.35 -5.75 -9.78
CA LEU A 100 -11.31 -5.36 -8.80
C LEU A 100 -11.82 -4.40 -7.71
N LEU A 101 -12.96 -3.74 -7.96
CA LEU A 101 -13.63 -2.89 -6.99
C LEU A 101 -14.15 -3.72 -5.82
N LEU A 102 -14.06 -3.17 -4.61
CA LEU A 102 -14.72 -3.73 -3.43
C LEU A 102 -16.10 -3.08 -3.30
N GLU A 103 -17.06 -3.85 -2.82
CA GLU A 103 -18.35 -3.32 -2.37
C GLU A 103 -18.18 -2.73 -0.97
N ASP A 104 -18.87 -1.63 -0.69
CA ASP A 104 -18.88 -0.96 0.62
C ASP A 104 -19.69 -1.75 1.66
#